data_AF-A8F8F6-F1
#
_entry.id   AF-A8F8F6-F1
#
_cell.length_a   1.000
_cell.length_b   1.000
_cell.length_c   1.000
_cell.angle_alpha   90.00
_cell.angle_beta   90.00
_cell.angle_gamma   90.00
#
_symmetry.space_group_name_H-M   'P 1'
#
loop_
_entity.id
_entity.type
_entity.pdbx_description
1 polymer ?
#
loop_
_entity_poly.entity_id
_entity_poly.type
_entity_poly.pdbx_seq_one_letter_code
_entity_poly.pdbx_strand_id
1 'polypeptide(L)'
;MRVIDQMDSNPFLRNLIIAILITLITTVALSYSPRVFKYDPITGLWKKVDPVESQIILPEAGQLNFSSTSVSVPLDGSIVIDPITIDPFLAESSTSKGNRQWFYYIEYEVGRFSEKKFFGLIAAQNMNIGTTTVWIESGELHVKFELLDGWLASESHLNITETEPSGNQSPGQYPYKVNHDPYVSEFEYVVNIRNKCQDFKKIYILLHLSVNRNSQFETAWAGGNPPSRMSVRVSSSKIAWYIKKPGKYMTNAFEVTINSTDSVTISFKNFDNVKPQGGIGVKDISVFYAISDDLAGEFNWIPAENLNNWIVTVKAGVSNLNFYQLVDLKTQSAGIYRNTGTITFTVQNTKAYIEQF
;
A
#
# COMPACT_ATOMS: atom_id res chain seq x y z
N MET A 1 7.01 37.50 18.11
CA MET A 1 5.63 37.95 18.45
C MET A 1 5.47 39.43 18.07
N ARG A 2 5.62 39.79 16.77
CA ARG A 2 5.45 41.17 16.27
C ARG A 2 5.32 41.27 14.73
N VAL A 3 4.92 40.20 14.06
CA VAL A 3 4.73 40.17 12.58
C VAL A 3 3.28 39.83 12.20
N ILE A 4 2.51 39.25 13.12
CA ILE A 4 1.12 38.81 12.85
C ILE A 4 0.13 39.98 13.01
N ASP A 5 0.41 40.97 13.87
CA ASP A 5 -0.53 42.07 14.17
C ASP A 5 -0.61 43.18 13.11
N GLN A 6 0.20 43.16 12.05
CA GLN A 6 0.09 44.13 10.94
C GLN A 6 -0.72 43.61 9.73
N MET A 7 -1.17 42.36 9.74
CA MET A 7 -1.81 41.75 8.56
C MET A 7 -3.32 42.05 8.42
N ASP A 8 -3.99 42.57 9.45
CA ASP A 8 -5.45 42.79 9.45
C ASP A 8 -5.91 44.17 8.96
N SER A 9 -4.99 45.10 8.65
CA SER A 9 -5.35 46.50 8.36
C SER A 9 -5.32 46.91 6.88
N ASN A 10 -4.88 46.03 5.96
CA ASN A 10 -4.77 46.38 4.54
C ASN A 10 -5.49 45.38 3.62
N PRO A 11 -6.72 45.70 3.16
CA PRO A 11 -7.49 44.80 2.29
C PRO A 11 -6.84 44.55 0.93
N PHE A 12 -5.94 45.44 0.49
CA PHE A 12 -5.20 45.27 -0.77
C PHE A 12 -4.09 44.21 -0.64
N LEU A 13 -3.35 44.19 0.49
CA LEU A 13 -2.35 43.15 0.76
C LEU A 13 -3.00 41.78 0.99
N ARG A 14 -4.16 41.74 1.65
CA ARG A 14 -4.95 40.52 1.84
C ARG A 14 -5.43 39.95 0.51
N ASN A 15 -5.95 40.79 -0.38
CA ASN A 15 -6.39 40.35 -1.71
C ASN A 15 -5.21 39.97 -2.63
N LEU A 16 -4.04 40.59 -2.48
CA LEU A 16 -2.83 40.23 -3.23
C LEU A 16 -2.24 38.89 -2.75
N ILE A 17 -2.25 38.62 -1.44
CA ILE A 17 -1.82 37.32 -0.88
C ILE A 17 -2.84 36.23 -1.20
N ILE A 18 -4.14 36.53 -1.19
CA ILE A 18 -5.18 35.59 -1.65
C ILE A 18 -5.05 35.36 -3.16
N ALA A 19 -4.77 36.38 -3.97
CA ALA A 19 -4.52 36.20 -5.40
C ALA A 19 -3.24 35.41 -5.65
N ILE A 20 -2.15 35.66 -4.90
CA ILE A 20 -0.91 34.88 -4.98
C ILE A 20 -1.14 33.45 -4.48
N LEU A 21 -1.91 33.21 -3.41
CA LEU A 21 -2.31 31.86 -3.00
C LEU A 21 -3.21 31.21 -4.05
N ILE A 22 -4.12 31.93 -4.70
CA ILE A 22 -5.00 31.40 -5.75
C ILE A 22 -4.22 31.14 -7.06
N THR A 23 -3.16 31.89 -7.35
CA THR A 23 -2.22 31.61 -8.47
C THR A 23 -1.05 30.69 -8.09
N LEU A 24 -0.80 30.43 -6.82
CA LEU A 24 0.14 29.39 -6.36
C LEU A 24 -0.60 28.06 -6.07
N ILE A 25 -1.94 28.13 -5.97
CA ILE A 25 -2.91 27.03 -6.04
C ILE A 25 -3.51 26.96 -7.47
N THR A 26 -2.85 27.51 -8.50
CA THR A 26 -2.86 26.81 -9.79
C THR A 26 -1.90 25.65 -9.64
N THR A 27 -2.43 24.61 -9.03
CA THR A 27 -1.94 23.25 -9.02
C THR A 27 -1.18 22.96 -10.31
N VAL A 28 0.14 22.85 -10.21
CA VAL A 28 0.85 21.87 -11.01
C VAL A 28 0.45 20.52 -10.42
N ALA A 29 -0.79 20.10 -10.70
CA ALA A 29 -1.07 18.67 -10.80
C ALA A 29 -0.19 18.24 -11.97
N LEU A 30 1.00 17.73 -11.66
CA LEU A 30 1.77 16.96 -12.62
C LEU A 30 0.92 15.70 -12.87
N SER A 31 -0.09 15.82 -13.73
CA SER A 31 -0.68 14.69 -14.41
C SER A 31 0.52 13.95 -14.98
N TYR A 32 0.81 12.76 -14.48
CA TYR A 32 1.85 11.92 -15.04
C TYR A 32 1.55 11.77 -16.54
N SER A 33 2.31 12.48 -17.37
CA SER A 33 2.20 12.43 -18.82
C SER A 33 3.24 11.41 -19.26
N PRO A 34 2.86 10.13 -19.43
CA PRO A 34 3.80 9.10 -19.84
C PRO A 34 4.48 9.53 -21.14
N ARG A 35 5.81 9.42 -21.16
CA ARG A 35 6.59 9.76 -22.34
C ARG A 35 6.38 8.66 -23.38
N VAL A 36 5.97 9.05 -24.58
CA VAL A 36 5.81 8.13 -25.71
C VAL A 36 7.08 8.16 -26.55
N PHE A 37 7.57 6.98 -26.89
CA PHE A 37 8.71 6.81 -27.77
C PHE A 37 8.31 6.02 -29.01
N LYS A 38 8.87 6.39 -30.17
CA LYS A 38 8.73 5.68 -31.44
C LYS A 38 10.08 5.12 -31.85
N TYR A 39 10.09 3.89 -32.32
CA TYR A 39 11.30 3.26 -32.82
C TYR A 39 11.69 3.86 -34.18
N ASP A 40 12.94 4.31 -34.30
CA ASP A 40 13.53 4.72 -35.58
C ASP A 40 14.37 3.56 -36.15
N PRO A 41 13.94 2.92 -37.24
CA PRO A 41 14.66 1.79 -37.83
C PRO A 41 15.97 2.19 -38.52
N ILE A 42 16.18 3.48 -38.81
CA ILE A 42 17.40 3.98 -39.46
C ILE A 42 18.51 4.11 -38.43
N THR A 43 18.20 4.67 -37.26
CA THR A 43 19.19 4.86 -36.20
C THR A 43 19.24 3.71 -35.20
N GLY A 44 18.23 2.84 -35.19
CA GLY A 44 18.07 1.78 -34.19
C GLY A 44 17.70 2.29 -32.79
N LEU A 45 17.28 3.56 -32.67
CA LEU A 45 17.05 4.23 -31.39
C LEU A 45 15.58 4.58 -31.18
N TRP A 46 15.17 4.67 -29.92
CA TRP A 46 13.86 5.17 -29.51
C TRP A 46 13.87 6.70 -29.43
N LYS A 47 12.99 7.35 -30.20
CA LYS A 47 12.87 8.80 -30.22
C LYS A 47 11.59 9.24 -29.53
N LYS A 48 11.68 10.27 -28.69
CA LYS A 48 10.50 10.88 -28.04
C LYS A 48 9.56 11.41 -29.13
N VAL A 49 8.29 11.09 -29.01
CA VAL A 49 7.26 11.45 -30.00
C VAL A 49 6.60 12.76 -29.61
N ASP A 50 6.29 13.59 -30.61
CA ASP A 50 5.46 14.77 -30.43
C ASP A 50 4.00 14.35 -30.15
N PRO A 51 3.31 14.95 -29.16
CA PRO A 51 1.90 14.63 -28.86
C PRO A 51 0.95 14.71 -30.06
N VAL A 52 1.27 15.49 -31.10
CA VAL A 52 0.49 15.58 -32.34
C VAL A 52 0.50 14.27 -33.14
N GLU A 53 1.56 13.46 -33.02
CA GLU A 53 1.75 12.18 -33.72
C GLU A 53 1.25 10.97 -32.90
N SER A 54 1.53 10.95 -31.60
CA SER A 54 1.05 9.93 -30.68
C SER A 54 1.00 10.46 -29.26
N GLN A 55 -0.07 10.14 -28.54
CA GLN A 55 -0.24 10.47 -27.13
C GLN A 55 -0.89 9.32 -26.37
N ILE A 56 -0.64 9.28 -25.06
CA ILE A 56 -1.25 8.34 -24.14
C ILE A 56 -2.00 9.12 -23.07
N ILE A 57 -3.18 8.61 -22.74
CA ILE A 57 -3.97 9.11 -21.64
C ILE A 57 -4.10 7.99 -20.62
N LEU A 58 -3.56 8.24 -19.42
CA LEU A 58 -3.74 7.40 -18.24
C LEU A 58 -4.79 8.07 -17.35
N PRO A 59 -5.91 7.42 -17.00
CA PRO A 59 -6.75 7.93 -15.93
C PRO A 59 -6.05 7.81 -14.57
N GLU A 60 -6.46 8.66 -13.62
CA GLU A 60 -5.89 8.64 -12.27
C GLU A 60 -6.13 7.30 -11.55
N ALA A 61 -5.10 6.92 -10.80
CA ALA A 61 -5.00 5.70 -10.01
C ALA A 61 -6.21 5.46 -9.10
N GLY A 62 -6.73 4.24 -9.11
CA GLY A 62 -7.52 3.71 -8.00
C GLY A 62 -6.57 3.01 -7.00
N GLN A 63 -6.56 3.45 -5.74
CA GLN A 63 -5.94 2.69 -4.66
C GLN A 63 -6.97 1.68 -4.13
N LEU A 64 -6.61 0.41 -4.07
CA LEU A 64 -7.48 -0.63 -3.55
C LEU A 64 -6.82 -1.18 -2.28
N ASN A 65 -7.48 -0.97 -1.14
CA ASN A 65 -7.05 -1.51 0.15
C ASN A 65 -7.68 -2.89 0.33
N PHE A 66 -6.84 -3.91 0.53
CA PHE A 66 -7.32 -5.27 0.69
C PHE A 66 -6.86 -5.83 2.02
N SER A 67 -7.81 -6.28 2.82
CA SER A 67 -7.57 -7.16 3.95
C SER A 67 -7.55 -8.65 3.55
N SER A 68 -7.69 -8.95 2.25
CA SER A 68 -7.73 -10.31 1.71
C SER A 68 -6.36 -10.82 1.28
N THR A 69 -6.18 -12.14 1.33
CA THR A 69 -4.95 -12.86 0.94
C THR A 69 -4.66 -12.83 -0.57
N SER A 70 -5.64 -12.42 -1.39
CA SER A 70 -5.51 -12.27 -2.82
C SER A 70 -6.34 -11.09 -3.34
N VAL A 71 -5.83 -10.48 -4.40
CA VAL A 71 -6.34 -9.26 -5.01
C VAL A 71 -6.26 -9.39 -6.51
N SER A 72 -7.36 -9.15 -7.22
CA SER A 72 -7.38 -9.08 -8.68
C SER A 72 -7.74 -7.67 -9.13
N VAL A 73 -6.85 -7.04 -9.88
CA VAL A 73 -7.13 -5.73 -10.50
C VAL A 73 -7.45 -5.98 -11.98
N PRO A 74 -8.71 -5.79 -12.42
CA PRO A 74 -9.02 -5.80 -13.84
C PRO A 74 -8.39 -4.57 -14.49
N LEU A 75 -7.59 -4.77 -15.54
CA LEU A 75 -7.08 -3.69 -16.38
C LEU A 75 -8.07 -3.45 -17.51
N ASP A 76 -9.02 -2.56 -17.27
CA ASP A 76 -10.10 -2.23 -18.18
C ASP A 76 -9.96 -0.79 -18.67
N GLY A 77 -10.01 -0.58 -19.99
CA GLY A 77 -9.80 0.75 -20.52
C GLY A 77 -11.01 1.73 -20.44
N SER A 78 -11.23 2.54 -19.38
CA SER A 78 -11.98 3.87 -19.38
C SER A 78 -11.57 4.92 -18.30
N ILE A 79 -11.86 6.23 -18.49
CA ILE A 79 -11.32 7.44 -17.77
C ILE A 79 -12.39 8.15 -16.89
N VAL A 80 -12.05 8.75 -15.70
CA VAL A 80 -12.56 10.02 -14.99
C VAL A 80 -12.34 10.02 -13.41
N ILE A 81 -12.41 11.19 -12.70
CA ILE A 81 -11.63 11.76 -11.51
C ILE A 81 -12.40 11.94 -10.14
N ASP A 82 -11.75 11.79 -8.95
CA ASP A 82 -11.66 12.68 -7.73
C ASP A 82 -10.99 12.01 -6.46
N PRO A 83 -10.50 12.74 -5.40
CA PRO A 83 -9.24 12.40 -4.69
C PRO A 83 -9.37 11.75 -3.28
N ILE A 84 -8.25 11.25 -2.71
CA ILE A 84 -7.80 11.46 -1.29
C ILE A 84 -6.38 10.88 -1.01
N THR A 85 -5.67 11.61 -0.13
CA THR A 85 -4.32 11.51 0.47
C THR A 85 -4.23 10.41 1.58
N ILE A 86 -3.15 9.65 1.89
CA ILE A 86 -1.94 9.92 2.74
C ILE A 86 -1.12 8.59 2.97
N ASP A 87 0.21 8.71 3.13
CA ASP A 87 1.33 7.88 3.71
C ASP A 87 1.38 6.33 3.76
N PRO A 88 2.51 5.73 3.34
CA PRO A 88 2.91 4.37 3.71
C PRO A 88 4.29 4.29 4.41
N PHE A 89 4.34 3.97 5.70
CA PHE A 89 5.57 3.45 6.34
C PHE A 89 5.21 2.49 7.48
N LEU A 90 5.53 1.20 7.36
CA LEU A 90 5.52 0.26 8.48
C LEU A 90 6.88 -0.41 8.61
N ALA A 91 7.52 -0.23 9.76
CA ALA A 91 8.77 -0.87 10.14
C ALA A 91 8.54 -2.27 10.75
N GLU A 92 9.52 -3.15 10.57
CA GLU A 92 9.54 -4.51 11.13
C GLU A 92 9.45 -4.51 12.66
N SER A 93 8.86 -5.58 13.19
CA SER A 93 8.58 -5.77 14.62
C SER A 93 9.04 -7.15 15.10
N SER A 94 9.71 -7.19 16.26
CA SER A 94 10.17 -8.41 16.92
C SER A 94 9.10 -8.95 17.89
N THR A 95 8.64 -10.17 17.65
CA THR A 95 7.71 -10.90 18.53
C THR A 95 8.46 -11.60 19.68
N SER A 96 7.95 -11.48 20.91
CA SER A 96 8.45 -12.23 22.06
C SER A 96 7.31 -12.99 22.73
N LYS A 97 7.20 -14.30 22.47
CA LYS A 97 6.45 -15.20 23.36
C LYS A 97 7.36 -15.48 24.55
N GLY A 98 6.97 -15.03 25.75
CA GLY A 98 7.78 -15.24 26.94
C GLY A 98 8.08 -16.73 27.16
N ASN A 99 9.31 -17.04 27.54
CA ASN A 99 9.76 -18.41 27.71
C ASN A 99 8.91 -19.12 28.80
N ARG A 100 8.12 -20.13 28.42
CA ARG A 100 7.13 -20.84 29.28
C ARG A 100 5.99 -19.95 29.81
N GLN A 101 5.63 -18.88 29.13
CA GLN A 101 4.54 -17.98 29.49
C GLN A 101 3.35 -18.15 28.54
N TRP A 102 2.13 -17.99 29.07
CA TRP A 102 0.86 -18.14 28.32
C TRP A 102 0.38 -16.82 27.68
N PHE A 103 1.14 -15.73 27.82
CA PHE A 103 0.81 -14.41 27.30
C PHE A 103 1.89 -13.88 26.35
N TYR A 104 1.52 -12.86 25.57
CA TYR A 104 2.40 -12.12 24.69
C TYR A 104 2.62 -10.71 25.24
N TYR A 105 3.77 -10.13 24.92
CA TYR A 105 4.06 -8.73 25.19
C TYR A 105 4.82 -8.12 24.02
N ILE A 106 4.82 -6.80 23.95
CA ILE A 106 5.53 -6.02 22.96
C ILE A 106 6.82 -5.48 23.57
N GLU A 107 7.94 -5.69 22.89
CA GLU A 107 9.19 -4.99 23.17
C GLU A 107 9.27 -3.73 22.32
N TYR A 108 9.41 -2.57 22.96
CA TYR A 108 9.41 -1.28 22.28
C TYR A 108 10.61 -0.43 22.69
N GLU A 109 11.47 -0.09 21.74
CA GLU A 109 12.61 0.80 21.97
C GLU A 109 12.19 2.27 21.90
N VAL A 110 12.34 2.98 23.02
CA VAL A 110 12.01 4.40 23.15
C VAL A 110 13.22 5.22 22.69
N GLY A 111 13.06 6.03 21.63
CA GLY A 111 14.06 7.04 21.27
C GLY A 111 14.80 6.88 19.94
N ARG A 112 14.33 6.08 18.99
CA ARG A 112 14.91 6.07 17.63
C ARG A 112 14.01 6.55 16.49
N PHE A 113 12.69 6.41 16.60
CA PHE A 113 11.78 6.74 15.49
C PHE A 113 10.41 7.21 16.01
N SER A 114 9.80 8.19 15.34
CA SER A 114 8.38 8.58 15.49
C SER A 114 7.45 7.68 14.67
N GLU A 115 7.98 6.58 14.13
CA GLU A 115 7.27 5.68 13.24
C GLU A 115 6.36 4.73 14.00
N LYS A 116 5.21 4.43 13.38
CA LYS A 116 4.27 3.43 13.89
C LYS A 116 4.87 2.03 13.76
N LYS A 117 4.77 1.23 14.83
CA LYS A 117 5.12 -0.21 14.84
C LYS A 117 3.86 -1.05 14.99
N PHE A 118 3.85 -2.22 14.37
CA PHE A 118 2.68 -3.08 14.27
C PHE A 118 2.94 -4.46 14.87
N PHE A 119 1.97 -4.94 15.64
CA PHE A 119 2.03 -6.22 16.34
C PHE A 119 0.71 -6.96 16.16
N GLY A 120 0.75 -8.28 16.09
CA GLY A 120 -0.46 -9.10 16.04
C GLY A 120 -1.15 -9.18 17.40
N LEU A 121 -2.47 -9.22 17.37
CA LEU A 121 -3.32 -9.54 18.52
C LEU A 121 -3.71 -11.01 18.45
N ILE A 122 -3.19 -11.80 19.39
CA ILE A 122 -3.32 -13.26 19.39
C ILE A 122 -4.36 -13.69 20.41
N ALA A 123 -5.50 -14.18 19.94
CA ALA A 123 -6.48 -14.91 20.72
C ALA A 123 -6.20 -16.42 20.70
N ALA A 124 -6.70 -17.15 21.70
CA ALA A 124 -6.58 -18.61 21.80
C ALA A 124 -5.14 -19.16 21.58
N GLN A 125 -4.12 -18.37 21.89
CA GLN A 125 -2.68 -18.65 21.71
C GLN A 125 -2.14 -18.73 20.28
N ASN A 126 -2.98 -18.84 19.24
CA ASN A 126 -2.50 -18.98 17.86
C ASN A 126 -3.37 -18.26 16.81
N MET A 127 -4.46 -17.62 17.21
CA MET A 127 -5.38 -16.95 16.29
C MET A 127 -5.09 -15.46 16.26
N ASN A 128 -4.58 -14.96 15.14
CA ASN A 128 -4.46 -13.53 14.95
C ASN A 128 -5.84 -12.94 14.64
N ILE A 129 -6.32 -12.03 15.49
CA ILE A 129 -7.65 -11.42 15.40
C ILE A 129 -7.58 -9.91 15.13
N GLY A 130 -6.39 -9.35 14.92
CA GLY A 130 -6.23 -7.91 14.81
C GLY A 130 -4.80 -7.43 14.87
N THR A 131 -4.65 -6.10 14.80
CA THR A 131 -3.36 -5.43 14.87
C THR A 131 -3.33 -4.48 16.07
N THR A 132 -2.20 -4.43 16.76
CA THR A 132 -1.86 -3.37 17.70
C THR A 132 -0.82 -2.45 17.05
N THR A 133 -1.11 -1.16 17.03
CA THR A 133 -0.22 -0.11 16.53
C THR A 133 0.34 0.66 17.72
N VAL A 134 1.67 0.80 17.79
CA VAL A 134 2.38 1.50 18.86
C VAL A 134 3.24 2.62 18.26
N TRP A 135 3.13 3.83 18.78
CA TRP A 135 3.98 4.96 18.41
C TRP A 135 4.14 5.96 19.55
N ILE A 136 5.10 6.86 19.42
CA ILE A 136 5.25 8.01 20.32
C ILE A 136 5.00 9.28 19.52
N GLU A 137 4.08 10.10 19.99
CA GLU A 137 3.78 11.41 19.43
C GLU A 137 3.77 12.44 20.56
N SER A 138 4.47 13.55 20.38
CA SER A 138 4.53 14.63 21.37
C SER A 138 4.92 14.18 22.80
N GLY A 139 5.65 13.07 22.94
CA GLY A 139 6.06 12.51 24.25
C GLY A 139 4.97 11.70 24.97
N GLU A 140 3.89 11.38 24.28
CA GLU A 140 2.87 10.42 24.72
C GLU A 140 3.05 9.11 23.95
N LEU A 141 2.90 8.00 24.65
CA LEU A 141 2.88 6.67 24.06
C LEU A 141 1.43 6.36 23.66
N HIS A 142 1.25 6.05 22.39
CA HIS A 142 -0.02 5.64 21.82
C HIS A 142 0.01 4.14 21.59
N VAL A 143 -1.03 3.45 22.07
CA VAL A 143 -1.24 2.01 21.88
C VAL A 143 -2.67 1.81 21.39
N LYS A 144 -2.84 1.63 20.09
CA LYS A 144 -4.13 1.40 19.44
C LYS A 144 -4.31 -0.06 19.07
N PHE A 145 -5.47 -0.65 19.35
CA PHE A 145 -5.84 -1.93 18.73
C PHE A 145 -6.91 -1.74 17.66
N GLU A 146 -6.88 -2.62 16.66
CA GLU A 146 -7.86 -2.74 15.59
C GLU A 146 -8.15 -4.24 15.38
N LEU A 147 -9.38 -4.64 15.63
CA LEU A 147 -9.86 -6.02 15.49
C LEU A 147 -10.41 -6.27 14.08
N LEU A 148 -10.17 -7.48 13.57
CA LEU A 148 -10.55 -7.92 12.23
C LEU A 148 -11.68 -8.96 12.30
N ASP A 149 -12.24 -9.32 11.15
CA ASP A 149 -13.16 -10.46 10.99
C ASP A 149 -14.35 -10.49 11.96
N GLY A 150 -14.87 -9.32 12.32
CA GLY A 150 -16.04 -9.16 13.20
C GLY A 150 -15.79 -9.43 14.68
N TRP A 151 -14.53 -9.52 15.11
CA TRP A 151 -14.17 -9.53 16.53
C TRP A 151 -14.41 -8.15 17.15
N LEU A 152 -14.96 -8.15 18.38
CA LEU A 152 -15.19 -6.95 19.17
C LEU A 152 -14.61 -7.13 20.57
N ALA A 153 -14.10 -6.07 21.18
CA ALA A 153 -13.61 -6.04 22.54
C ALA A 153 -14.72 -5.60 23.49
N SER A 154 -14.93 -6.37 24.56
CA SER A 154 -15.77 -5.98 25.69
C SER A 154 -14.95 -5.31 26.80
N GLU A 155 -13.67 -5.67 26.92
CA GLU A 155 -12.75 -5.08 27.89
C GLU A 155 -11.35 -5.00 27.29
N SER A 156 -10.59 -3.97 27.67
CA SER A 156 -9.16 -3.88 27.36
C SER A 156 -8.37 -3.47 28.59
N HIS A 157 -7.18 -4.05 28.74
CA HIS A 157 -6.24 -3.79 29.84
C HIS A 157 -4.86 -3.51 29.27
N LEU A 158 -4.20 -2.48 29.78
CA LEU A 158 -2.86 -2.08 29.36
C LEU A 158 -1.94 -1.91 30.57
N ASN A 159 -0.77 -2.54 30.50
CA ASN A 159 0.35 -2.30 31.40
C ASN A 159 1.61 -1.97 30.61
N ILE A 160 2.45 -1.09 31.17
CA ILE A 160 3.71 -0.66 30.58
C ILE A 160 4.78 -0.77 31.67
N THR A 161 5.83 -1.54 31.39
CA THR A 161 6.90 -1.83 32.36
C THR A 161 8.28 -1.64 31.73
N GLU A 162 9.28 -1.39 32.56
CA GLU A 162 10.69 -1.29 32.13
C GLU A 162 11.42 -2.62 32.27
N THR A 163 10.95 -3.46 33.19
CA THR A 163 11.43 -4.82 33.40
C THR A 163 10.66 -5.79 32.52
N GLU A 164 11.38 -6.74 31.95
CA GLU A 164 10.76 -7.82 31.18
C GLU A 164 9.70 -8.54 32.03
N PRO A 165 8.47 -8.71 31.51
CA PRO A 165 7.42 -9.39 32.25
C PRO A 165 7.78 -10.85 32.54
N SER A 166 7.56 -11.26 33.78
CA SER A 166 7.80 -12.62 34.24
C SER A 166 6.63 -13.15 35.06
N GLY A 167 6.48 -14.48 35.09
CA GLY A 167 5.43 -15.16 35.84
C GLY A 167 4.01 -14.94 35.29
N ASN A 168 3.01 -15.36 36.05
CA ASN A 168 1.61 -15.20 35.67
C ASN A 168 1.18 -13.74 35.79
N GLN A 169 0.67 -13.19 34.69
CA GLN A 169 0.12 -11.84 34.67
C GLN A 169 -1.34 -11.85 35.14
N SER A 170 -1.75 -10.77 35.80
CA SER A 170 -3.13 -10.55 36.25
C SER A 170 -3.70 -9.30 35.57
N PRO A 171 -4.26 -9.40 34.35
CA PRO A 171 -4.74 -8.25 33.58
C PRO A 171 -5.69 -7.33 34.34
N GLY A 172 -6.57 -7.87 35.19
CA GLY A 172 -7.51 -7.06 35.98
C GLY A 172 -6.86 -6.10 36.99
N GLN A 173 -5.57 -6.28 37.29
CA GLN A 173 -4.77 -5.43 38.17
C GLN A 173 -3.93 -4.40 37.38
N TYR A 174 -4.06 -4.35 36.06
CA TYR A 174 -3.30 -3.40 35.25
C TYR A 174 -3.71 -1.96 35.54
N PRO A 175 -2.75 -1.01 35.45
CA PRO A 175 -3.00 0.39 35.81
C PRO A 175 -3.99 1.06 34.85
N TYR A 176 -4.03 0.63 33.59
CA TYR A 176 -4.97 1.13 32.59
C TYR A 176 -5.94 0.02 32.22
N LYS A 177 -7.23 0.30 32.32
CA LYS A 177 -8.30 -0.64 31.98
C LYS A 177 -9.56 0.10 31.57
N VAL A 178 -10.28 -0.45 30.60
CA VAL A 178 -11.52 0.11 30.07
C VAL A 178 -12.50 -1.03 29.79
N ASN A 179 -13.73 -0.85 30.26
CA ASN A 179 -14.87 -1.66 29.85
C ASN A 179 -15.56 -0.95 28.69
N HIS A 180 -15.88 -1.69 27.64
CA HIS A 180 -16.49 -1.16 26.42
C HIS A 180 -17.96 -1.58 26.37
N ASP A 181 -18.85 -0.59 26.44
CA ASP A 181 -20.28 -0.76 26.21
C ASP A 181 -20.79 0.43 25.38
N PRO A 182 -21.12 0.25 24.09
CA PRO A 182 -21.12 -1.02 23.35
C PRO A 182 -19.71 -1.56 23.09
N TYR A 183 -19.62 -2.83 22.68
CA TYR A 183 -18.35 -3.45 22.32
C TYR A 183 -17.72 -2.76 21.10
N VAL A 184 -16.39 -2.67 21.08
CA VAL A 184 -15.66 -1.89 20.08
C VAL A 184 -14.73 -2.74 19.24
N SER A 185 -14.56 -2.41 17.96
CA SER A 185 -13.54 -3.02 17.09
C SER A 185 -12.20 -2.32 17.18
N GLU A 186 -12.13 -1.11 17.75
CA GLU A 186 -10.89 -0.36 17.92
C GLU A 186 -10.93 0.50 19.18
N PHE A 187 -9.76 0.73 19.78
CA PHE A 187 -9.60 1.68 20.88
C PHE A 187 -8.13 2.07 21.01
N GLU A 188 -7.89 3.26 21.54
CA GLU A 188 -6.55 3.81 21.72
C GLU A 188 -6.30 4.21 23.17
N TYR A 189 -5.20 3.72 23.72
CA TYR A 189 -4.62 4.23 24.94
C TYR A 189 -3.59 5.32 24.63
N VAL A 190 -3.74 6.47 25.26
CA VAL A 190 -2.75 7.55 25.25
C VAL A 190 -2.17 7.66 26.64
N VAL A 191 -0.87 7.39 26.77
CA VAL A 191 -0.17 7.36 28.05
C VAL A 191 0.97 8.36 28.04
N ASN A 192 0.95 9.31 28.97
CA ASN A 192 2.06 10.24 29.12
C ASN A 192 3.30 9.52 29.67
N ILE A 193 4.38 9.50 28.89
CA ILE A 193 5.63 8.83 29.24
C ILE A 193 6.78 9.81 29.53
N ARG A 194 6.59 11.13 29.38
CA ARG A 194 7.66 12.14 29.56
C ARG A 194 8.29 12.13 30.95
N ASN A 195 7.52 11.79 31.99
CA ASN A 195 8.01 11.71 33.37
C ASN A 195 8.49 10.31 33.75
N LYS A 196 8.21 9.32 32.90
CA LYS A 196 8.50 7.90 33.12
C LYS A 196 9.54 7.34 32.17
N CYS A 197 10.09 8.10 31.22
CA CYS A 197 10.97 7.53 30.18
C CYS A 197 12.19 8.37 29.84
N GLN A 198 12.63 9.27 30.73
CA GLN A 198 13.79 10.13 30.47
C GLN A 198 15.10 9.33 30.26
N ASP A 199 15.17 8.07 30.74
CA ASP A 199 16.35 7.21 30.64
C ASP A 199 16.13 5.85 29.95
N PHE A 200 14.90 5.52 29.51
CA PHE A 200 14.60 4.18 29.00
C PHE A 200 14.92 4.04 27.52
N LYS A 201 15.80 3.10 27.20
CA LYS A 201 16.05 2.67 25.82
C LYS A 201 15.03 1.63 25.34
N LYS A 202 14.35 0.95 26.26
CA LYS A 202 13.41 -0.16 25.99
C LYS A 202 12.32 -0.23 27.06
N ILE A 203 11.08 -0.42 26.62
CA ILE A 203 9.90 -0.68 27.46
C ILE A 203 9.19 -1.94 26.98
N TYR A 204 8.37 -2.52 27.86
CA TYR A 204 7.54 -3.68 27.61
C TYR A 204 6.07 -3.29 27.74
N ILE A 205 5.28 -3.60 26.73
CA ILE A 205 3.86 -3.25 26.67
C ILE A 205 3.03 -4.52 26.70
N LEU A 206 2.13 -4.62 27.68
CA LEU A 206 1.20 -5.74 27.84
C LEU A 206 -0.21 -5.24 27.56
N LEU A 207 -0.71 -5.53 26.37
CA LEU A 207 -2.09 -5.25 25.99
C LEU A 207 -2.88 -6.55 25.97
N HIS A 208 -3.90 -6.62 26.81
CA HIS A 208 -4.83 -7.73 26.92
C HIS A 208 -6.25 -7.28 26.56
N LEU A 209 -6.99 -8.11 25.83
CA LEU A 209 -8.38 -7.88 25.47
C LEU A 209 -9.25 -9.07 25.89
N SER A 210 -10.43 -8.77 26.42
CA SER A 210 -11.56 -9.71 26.45
C SER A 210 -12.37 -9.47 25.18
N VAL A 211 -12.45 -10.45 24.29
CA VAL A 211 -13.04 -10.29 22.96
C VAL A 211 -14.17 -11.28 22.71
N ASN A 212 -15.10 -10.90 21.83
CA ASN A 212 -16.11 -11.82 21.32
C ASN A 212 -16.31 -11.71 19.80
N ARG A 213 -16.83 -12.80 19.23
CA ARG A 213 -17.34 -12.84 17.86
C ARG A 213 -18.44 -13.89 17.79
N ASN A 214 -19.68 -13.48 17.53
CA ASN A 214 -20.82 -14.40 17.37
C ASN A 214 -20.93 -15.43 18.52
N SER A 215 -20.90 -14.96 19.77
CA SER A 215 -20.92 -15.79 20.99
C SER A 215 -19.68 -16.65 21.25
N GLN A 216 -18.64 -16.60 20.42
CA GLN A 216 -17.31 -17.07 20.76
C GLN A 216 -16.63 -16.01 21.63
N PHE A 217 -16.18 -16.37 22.85
CA PHE A 217 -15.47 -15.48 23.76
C PHE A 217 -14.03 -15.95 23.90
N GLU A 218 -13.07 -15.03 23.80
CA GLU A 218 -11.65 -15.33 23.91
C GLU A 218 -10.92 -14.22 24.69
N THR A 219 -9.72 -14.54 25.17
CA THR A 219 -8.76 -13.53 25.61
C THR A 219 -7.68 -13.36 24.55
N ALA A 220 -7.31 -12.12 24.25
CA ALA A 220 -6.27 -11.82 23.28
C ALA A 220 -5.12 -11.02 23.88
N TRP A 221 -3.91 -11.24 23.37
CA TRP A 221 -2.70 -10.55 23.79
C TRP A 221 -1.96 -9.95 22.60
N ALA A 222 -1.47 -8.72 22.74
CA ALA A 222 -0.61 -8.11 21.75
C ALA A 222 0.85 -8.57 21.89
N GLY A 223 1.55 -8.68 20.76
CA GLY A 223 2.96 -9.11 20.71
C GLY A 223 3.21 -10.33 19.82
N GLY A 224 2.17 -10.83 19.15
CA GLY A 224 2.32 -11.81 18.08
C GLY A 224 2.79 -11.18 16.78
N ASN A 225 3.01 -12.02 15.76
CA ASN A 225 3.33 -11.51 14.42
C ASN A 225 2.08 -10.78 13.90
N PRO A 226 2.20 -9.53 13.39
CA PRO A 226 1.07 -8.86 12.78
C PRO A 226 0.50 -9.73 11.64
N PRO A 227 -0.81 -9.63 11.35
CA PRO A 227 -1.37 -10.33 10.20
C PRO A 227 -0.64 -9.87 8.94
N SER A 228 -0.51 -10.74 7.94
CA SER A 228 0.09 -10.35 6.67
C SER A 228 -0.70 -9.18 6.07
N ARG A 229 -0.02 -8.07 5.78
CA ARG A 229 -0.65 -6.88 5.16
C ARG A 229 0.04 -6.62 3.84
N MET A 230 -0.76 -6.31 2.83
CA MET A 230 -0.28 -5.84 1.55
C MET A 230 -1.11 -4.64 1.11
N SER A 231 -0.42 -3.60 0.65
CA SER A 231 -0.98 -2.47 -0.07
C SER A 231 -0.41 -2.49 -1.48
N VAL A 232 -1.28 -2.43 -2.48
CA VAL A 232 -0.89 -2.28 -3.89
C VAL A 232 -1.43 -0.95 -4.39
N ARG A 233 -0.54 -0.14 -4.95
CA ARG A 233 -0.87 1.09 -5.66
C ARG A 233 -0.50 0.89 -7.11
N VAL A 234 -1.44 1.15 -8.01
CA VAL A 234 -1.22 1.11 -9.46
C VAL A 234 -1.44 2.51 -10.00
N SER A 235 -0.50 3.07 -10.76
CA SER A 235 -0.61 4.44 -11.27
C SER A 235 -1.73 4.61 -12.30
N SER A 236 -2.11 3.53 -12.99
CA SER A 236 -3.27 3.47 -13.86
C SER A 236 -3.72 2.02 -14.12
N SER A 237 -5.03 1.79 -14.15
CA SER A 237 -5.62 0.51 -14.57
C SER A 237 -6.11 0.49 -16.03
N LYS A 238 -6.04 1.64 -16.73
CA LYS A 238 -6.35 1.77 -18.16
C LYS A 238 -5.15 2.32 -18.93
N ILE A 239 -5.01 1.85 -20.16
CA ILE A 239 -4.17 2.51 -21.15
C ILE A 239 -4.97 2.80 -22.41
N ALA A 240 -4.92 4.04 -22.91
CA ALA A 240 -5.53 4.43 -24.17
C ALA A 240 -4.48 5.08 -25.07
N TRP A 241 -4.26 4.47 -26.24
CA TRP A 241 -3.36 4.96 -27.27
C TRP A 241 -4.14 5.72 -28.35
N TYR A 242 -3.63 6.89 -28.74
CA TYR A 242 -4.10 7.63 -29.92
C TYR A 242 -2.96 7.73 -30.93
N ILE A 243 -2.97 6.89 -31.97
CA ILE A 243 -1.86 6.77 -32.93
C ILE A 243 -2.35 7.08 -34.33
N LYS A 244 -1.69 8.03 -35.00
CA LYS A 244 -2.07 8.46 -36.37
C LYS A 244 -1.25 7.82 -37.48
N LYS A 245 -0.07 7.27 -37.16
CA LYS A 245 0.88 6.75 -38.14
C LYS A 245 1.35 5.34 -37.76
N PRO A 246 1.57 4.44 -38.74
CA PRO A 246 2.23 3.17 -38.49
C PRO A 246 3.60 3.35 -37.82
N GLY A 247 4.00 2.33 -37.05
CA GLY A 247 5.25 2.27 -36.31
C GLY A 247 5.14 1.45 -35.02
N LYS A 248 6.30 1.23 -34.40
CA LYS A 248 6.40 0.68 -33.04
C LYS A 248 6.45 1.83 -32.06
N TYR A 249 5.54 1.82 -31.09
CA TYR A 249 5.45 2.82 -30.04
C TYR A 249 5.55 2.14 -28.69
N MET A 250 6.23 2.78 -27.74
CA MET A 250 6.31 2.29 -26.37
C MET A 250 6.13 3.40 -25.35
N THR A 251 5.73 3.01 -24.15
CA THR A 251 5.66 3.89 -22.98
C THR A 251 5.82 3.12 -21.68
N ASN A 252 6.07 3.84 -20.58
CA ASN A 252 5.76 3.33 -19.25
C ASN A 252 4.25 3.42 -19.06
N ALA A 253 3.62 2.26 -19.06
CA ALA A 253 2.19 2.06 -19.23
C ALA A 253 1.46 2.24 -17.89
N PHE A 254 2.03 1.72 -16.81
CA PHE A 254 1.65 2.01 -15.44
C PHE A 254 2.79 1.59 -14.49
N GLU A 255 2.76 2.16 -13.30
CA GLU A 255 3.72 1.92 -12.23
C GLU A 255 2.97 1.21 -11.11
N VAL A 256 3.59 0.21 -10.49
CA VAL A 256 3.02 -0.52 -9.36
C VAL A 256 3.94 -0.35 -8.17
N THR A 257 3.41 0.21 -7.09
CA THR A 257 4.04 0.19 -5.78
C THR A 257 3.37 -0.87 -4.92
N ILE A 258 4.15 -1.85 -4.48
CA ILE A 258 3.72 -2.91 -3.57
C ILE A 258 4.40 -2.65 -2.24
N ASN A 259 3.63 -2.57 -1.16
CA ASN A 259 4.14 -2.58 0.19
C ASN A 259 3.54 -3.79 0.90
N SER A 260 4.35 -4.75 1.32
CA SER A 260 3.86 -5.98 1.93
C SER A 260 4.76 -6.44 3.08
N THR A 261 4.16 -6.99 4.13
CA THR A 261 4.90 -7.62 5.24
C THR A 261 5.55 -8.93 4.82
N ASP A 262 5.02 -9.58 3.80
CA ASP A 262 5.50 -10.86 3.27
C ASP A 262 5.77 -10.76 1.77
N SER A 263 6.43 -11.77 1.20
CA SER A 263 6.69 -11.79 -0.24
C SER A 263 5.38 -11.80 -1.03
N VAL A 264 5.34 -11.12 -2.18
CA VAL A 264 4.14 -11.05 -3.03
C VAL A 264 4.45 -11.66 -4.38
N THR A 265 3.56 -12.54 -4.83
CA THR A 265 3.59 -13.11 -6.17
C THR A 265 2.59 -12.39 -7.06
N ILE A 266 3.04 -11.98 -8.23
CA ILE A 266 2.29 -11.28 -9.26
C ILE A 266 2.05 -12.24 -10.42
N SER A 267 0.80 -12.41 -10.83
CA SER A 267 0.42 -13.24 -11.97
C SER A 267 -0.51 -12.49 -12.91
N PHE A 268 -0.58 -12.97 -14.15
CA PHE A 268 -1.26 -12.29 -15.25
C PHE A 268 -2.27 -13.22 -15.91
N LYS A 269 -3.39 -12.66 -16.37
CA LYS A 269 -4.43 -13.41 -17.08
C LYS A 269 -5.09 -12.58 -18.17
N ASN A 270 -5.50 -13.22 -19.25
CA ASN A 270 -6.23 -12.65 -20.39
C ASN A 270 -5.51 -11.54 -21.17
N PHE A 271 -4.19 -11.39 -20.99
CA PHE A 271 -3.39 -10.51 -21.83
C PHE A 271 -3.29 -11.11 -23.23
N ASP A 272 -3.56 -10.30 -24.24
CA ASP A 272 -3.53 -10.68 -25.65
C ASP A 272 -3.27 -9.42 -26.50
N ASN A 273 -3.07 -9.62 -27.80
CA ASN A 273 -3.10 -8.53 -28.77
C ASN A 273 -4.45 -7.79 -28.71
N VAL A 274 -4.43 -6.49 -29.00
CA VAL A 274 -5.68 -5.72 -29.02
C VAL A 274 -6.45 -6.03 -30.31
N LYS A 275 -7.75 -6.31 -30.14
CA LYS A 275 -8.63 -6.79 -31.22
C LYS A 275 -9.56 -5.67 -31.67
N PRO A 276 -9.89 -5.59 -32.96
CA PRO A 276 -10.76 -4.54 -33.50
C PRO A 276 -12.18 -4.63 -32.92
N GLN A 277 -12.74 -3.50 -32.51
CA GLN A 277 -14.12 -3.39 -32.03
C GLN A 277 -15.06 -3.25 -33.25
N GLY A 278 -15.23 -4.36 -33.98
CA GLY A 278 -16.12 -4.48 -35.15
C GLY A 278 -15.40 -4.89 -36.44
N GLY A 279 -15.96 -5.89 -37.14
CA GLY A 279 -15.56 -6.33 -38.49
C GLY A 279 -14.88 -7.70 -38.56
N ILE A 280 -15.29 -8.50 -39.56
CA ILE A 280 -14.59 -9.73 -39.98
C ILE A 280 -13.46 -9.33 -40.94
N GLY A 281 -12.23 -9.81 -40.72
CA GLY A 281 -11.09 -9.59 -41.63
C GLY A 281 -10.13 -8.44 -41.26
N VAL A 282 -10.31 -7.80 -40.11
CA VAL A 282 -9.39 -6.77 -39.61
C VAL A 282 -8.29 -7.43 -38.75
N LYS A 283 -7.02 -7.11 -39.02
CA LYS A 283 -5.87 -7.67 -38.28
C LYS A 283 -5.73 -7.03 -36.90
N ASP A 284 -5.40 -7.85 -35.91
CA ASP A 284 -5.04 -7.42 -34.56
C ASP A 284 -3.80 -6.52 -34.57
N ILE A 285 -3.62 -5.74 -33.50
CA ILE A 285 -2.38 -4.99 -33.26
C ILE A 285 -1.57 -5.75 -32.22
N SER A 286 -0.33 -6.10 -32.57
CA SER A 286 0.55 -6.83 -31.67
C SER A 286 0.96 -5.98 -30.47
N VAL A 287 0.85 -6.55 -29.27
CA VAL A 287 1.17 -5.89 -28.00
C VAL A 287 2.25 -6.68 -27.27
N PHE A 288 3.19 -5.96 -26.68
CA PHE A 288 4.27 -6.52 -25.87
C PHE A 288 4.38 -5.75 -24.55
N TYR A 289 4.86 -6.43 -23.52
CA TYR A 289 5.08 -5.86 -22.20
C TYR A 289 6.52 -6.09 -21.73
N ALA A 290 7.03 -5.22 -20.88
CA ALA A 290 8.27 -5.43 -20.17
C ALA A 290 8.15 -4.87 -18.75
N ILE A 291 8.76 -5.55 -17.78
CA ILE A 291 8.87 -5.09 -16.40
C ILE A 291 10.32 -4.70 -16.18
N SER A 292 10.61 -3.42 -15.95
CA SER A 292 11.98 -2.91 -15.87
C SER A 292 12.08 -1.70 -14.94
N ASP A 293 13.22 -1.57 -14.26
CA ASP A 293 13.55 -0.39 -13.46
C ASP A 293 14.43 0.62 -14.23
N ASP A 294 14.88 0.24 -15.44
CA ASP A 294 15.80 1.02 -16.25
C ASP A 294 15.25 1.30 -17.66
N LEU A 295 15.29 2.58 -18.05
CA LEU A 295 14.96 3.09 -19.38
C LEU A 295 16.15 3.01 -20.35
N ALA A 296 17.38 2.82 -19.84
CA ALA A 296 18.62 2.81 -20.62
C ALA A 296 19.02 1.41 -21.10
N GLY A 297 18.35 0.34 -20.64
CA GLY A 297 18.62 -1.04 -21.02
C GLY A 297 17.80 -1.56 -22.20
N GLU A 298 18.22 -2.70 -22.77
CA GLU A 298 17.39 -3.47 -23.69
C GLU A 298 16.19 -4.05 -22.95
N PHE A 299 14.98 -3.61 -23.31
CA PHE A 299 13.76 -4.19 -22.77
C PHE A 299 13.60 -5.64 -23.24
N ASN A 300 13.46 -6.56 -22.29
CA ASN A 300 13.05 -7.94 -22.55
C ASN A 300 11.54 -7.97 -22.87
N TRP A 301 11.18 -7.61 -24.10
CA TRP A 301 9.79 -7.56 -24.54
C TRP A 301 9.14 -8.95 -24.56
N ILE A 302 8.07 -9.09 -23.79
CA ILE A 302 7.26 -10.30 -23.68
C ILE A 302 5.99 -10.09 -24.53
N PRO A 303 5.69 -10.95 -25.52
CA PRO A 303 4.40 -10.92 -26.21
C PRO A 303 3.23 -11.01 -25.21
N ALA A 304 2.15 -10.24 -25.44
CA ALA A 304 1.05 -10.14 -24.48
C ALA A 304 0.48 -11.50 -24.04
N GLU A 305 0.29 -12.43 -24.98
CA GLU A 305 -0.20 -13.79 -24.68
C GLU A 305 0.74 -14.59 -23.76
N ASN A 306 2.06 -14.39 -23.90
CA ASN A 306 3.07 -15.09 -23.12
C ASN A 306 3.16 -14.56 -21.68
N LEU A 307 2.72 -13.31 -21.45
CA LEU A 307 2.69 -12.72 -20.11
C LEU A 307 1.79 -13.52 -19.16
N ASN A 308 0.75 -14.19 -19.68
CA ASN A 308 -0.16 -15.02 -18.89
C ASN A 308 0.52 -16.23 -18.23
N ASN A 309 1.71 -16.63 -18.70
CA ASN A 309 2.50 -17.72 -18.11
C ASN A 309 3.63 -17.21 -17.20
N TRP A 310 3.71 -15.89 -16.99
CA TRP A 310 4.75 -15.26 -16.21
C TRP A 310 4.31 -15.08 -14.76
N ILE A 311 5.28 -15.28 -13.85
CA ILE A 311 5.11 -15.07 -12.43
C ILE A 311 6.29 -14.25 -11.94
N VAL A 312 6.00 -13.14 -11.26
CA VAL A 312 7.02 -12.29 -10.63
C VAL A 312 6.87 -12.38 -9.12
N THR A 313 7.97 -12.57 -8.41
CA THR A 313 7.96 -12.54 -6.93
C THR A 313 8.75 -11.35 -6.45
N VAL A 314 8.11 -10.50 -5.65
CA VAL A 314 8.76 -9.42 -4.91
C VAL A 314 8.91 -9.82 -3.45
N LYS A 315 10.02 -9.40 -2.83
CA LYS A 315 10.27 -9.67 -1.41
C LYS A 315 9.38 -8.76 -0.54
N ALA A 316 9.28 -9.10 0.74
CA ALA A 316 8.70 -8.22 1.75
C ALA A 316 9.36 -6.82 1.74
N GLY A 317 8.60 -5.81 2.14
CA GLY A 317 8.97 -4.40 2.09
C GLY A 317 8.29 -3.66 0.95
N VAL A 318 8.89 -2.53 0.55
CA VAL A 318 8.39 -1.68 -0.54
C VAL A 318 9.10 -2.03 -1.84
N SER A 319 8.33 -2.35 -2.88
CA SER A 319 8.80 -2.59 -4.24
C SER A 319 8.08 -1.65 -5.21
N ASN A 320 8.84 -1.03 -6.11
CA ASN A 320 8.31 -0.24 -7.22
C ASN A 320 8.62 -0.95 -8.52
N LEU A 321 7.62 -1.13 -9.38
CA LEU A 321 7.75 -1.82 -10.65
C LEU A 321 7.19 -0.93 -11.75
N ASN A 322 7.94 -0.75 -12.84
CA ASN A 322 7.41 -0.10 -14.04
C ASN A 322 6.99 -1.15 -15.07
N PHE A 323 5.77 -1.02 -15.56
CA PHE A 323 5.24 -1.87 -16.62
C PHE A 323 5.24 -1.08 -17.91
N TYR A 324 6.15 -1.44 -18.81
CA TYR A 324 6.20 -0.88 -20.15
C TYR A 324 5.26 -1.64 -21.08
N GLN A 325 4.63 -0.91 -21.99
CA GLN A 325 3.83 -1.48 -23.08
C GLN A 325 4.38 -0.98 -24.41
N LEU A 326 4.53 -1.90 -25.36
CA LEU A 326 4.84 -1.64 -26.75
C LEU A 326 3.68 -2.09 -27.63
N VAL A 327 3.32 -1.24 -28.60
CA VAL A 327 2.34 -1.54 -29.65
C VAL A 327 3.01 -1.44 -31.03
N ASP A 328 2.79 -2.45 -31.88
CA ASP A 328 3.36 -2.54 -33.22
C ASP A 328 2.28 -2.35 -34.29
N LEU A 329 2.09 -1.10 -34.73
CA LEU A 329 1.13 -0.75 -35.77
C LEU A 329 1.78 -0.83 -37.15
N LYS A 330 1.18 -1.63 -38.03
CA LYS A 330 1.60 -1.90 -39.41
C LYS A 330 0.55 -1.42 -40.39
N THR A 331 -0.26 -2.35 -40.90
CA THR A 331 -1.25 -2.11 -41.97
C THR A 331 -2.70 -2.22 -41.47
N GLN A 332 -2.90 -2.11 -40.15
CA GLN A 332 -4.23 -2.15 -39.53
C GLN A 332 -5.08 -0.97 -39.99
N SER A 333 -6.39 -1.18 -40.06
CA SER A 333 -7.36 -0.14 -40.43
C SER A 333 -7.58 0.84 -39.29
N ALA A 334 -8.01 2.06 -39.60
CA ALA A 334 -8.42 3.02 -38.58
C ALA A 334 -9.64 2.49 -37.83
N GLY A 335 -9.58 2.48 -36.49
CA GLY A 335 -10.64 1.94 -35.65
C GLY A 335 -10.24 1.86 -34.18
N ILE A 336 -11.16 1.36 -33.36
CA ILE A 336 -10.91 1.11 -31.93
C ILE A 336 -10.47 -0.34 -31.77
N TYR A 337 -9.39 -0.55 -31.01
CA TYR A 337 -8.88 -1.88 -30.66
C TYR A 337 -8.86 -2.03 -29.14
N ARG A 338 -9.25 -3.21 -28.63
CA ARG A 338 -9.36 -3.45 -27.18
C ARG A 338 -8.89 -4.86 -26.80
N ASN A 339 -8.29 -4.94 -25.62
CA ASN A 339 -8.07 -6.15 -24.83
C ASN A 339 -8.19 -5.74 -23.35
N THR A 340 -8.53 -6.70 -22.49
CA THR A 340 -8.63 -6.53 -21.03
C THR A 340 -7.84 -7.65 -20.38
N GLY A 341 -6.80 -7.29 -19.64
CA GLY A 341 -5.97 -8.21 -18.85
C GLY A 341 -6.31 -8.10 -17.36
N THR A 342 -5.83 -9.04 -16.55
CA THR A 342 -5.94 -9.01 -15.09
C THR A 342 -4.58 -9.27 -14.48
N ILE A 343 -4.17 -8.40 -13.56
CA ILE A 343 -3.00 -8.61 -12.72
C ILE A 343 -3.47 -8.99 -11.33
N THR A 344 -2.97 -10.12 -10.83
CA THR A 344 -3.29 -10.64 -9.51
C THR A 344 -2.06 -10.55 -8.61
N PHE A 345 -2.25 -9.97 -7.43
CA PHE A 345 -1.23 -9.88 -6.40
C PHE A 345 -1.62 -10.82 -5.25
N THR A 346 -0.72 -11.72 -4.90
CA THR A 346 -0.95 -12.75 -3.88
C THR A 346 0.15 -12.70 -2.84
N VAL A 347 -0.22 -12.45 -1.59
CA VAL A 347 0.73 -12.51 -0.48
C VAL A 347 1.09 -13.96 -0.22
N GLN A 348 2.39 -14.27 -0.25
CA GLN A 348 2.93 -15.59 0.05
C GLN A 348 3.11 -15.70 1.56
N ASN A 349 2.25 -16.48 2.22
CA ASN A 349 2.40 -16.80 3.64
C ASN A 349 3.52 -17.83 3.82
N THR A 350 4.77 -17.37 3.93
CA THR A 350 5.92 -18.25 4.17
C THR A 350 6.27 -18.34 5.65
N LYS A 351 5.38 -18.87 6.50
CA LYS A 351 5.79 -19.59 7.71
C LYS A 351 4.90 -20.81 7.93
N ALA A 352 5.32 -21.95 7.37
CA ALA A 352 4.98 -23.23 7.97
C ALA A 352 5.59 -23.24 9.37
N TYR A 353 4.74 -23.29 10.40
CA TYR A 353 5.15 -23.46 11.78
C TYR A 353 5.90 -24.79 11.90
N ILE A 354 7.23 -24.73 12.04
CA ILE A 354 8.01 -25.90 12.47
C ILE A 354 7.88 -25.92 14.00
N GLU A 355 7.14 -26.88 14.53
CA GLU A 355 7.25 -27.25 15.94
C GLU A 355 8.71 -27.65 16.21
N GLN A 356 9.44 -26.80 16.94
CA GLN A 356 10.64 -27.27 17.63
C GLN A 356 10.15 -27.92 18.93
N PHE A 357 10.17 -29.25 18.93
CA PHE A 357 9.86 -30.12 20.07
C PHE A 357 10.83 -29.92 21.23
#